data_AF-A0A367Z2I3-F1
#
_entry.id   AF-A0A367Z2I3-F1
#
_cell.length_a   1.000
_cell.length_b   1.000
_cell.length_c   1.000
_cell.angle_alpha   90.00
_cell.angle_beta   90.00
_cell.angle_gamma   90.00
#
_symmetry.space_group_name_H-M   'P 1'
#
loop_
_entity.id
_entity.type
_entity.pdbx_description
1 polymer ?
#
loop_
_entity_poly.entity_id
_entity_poly.type
_entity_poly.pdbx_seq_one_letter_code
_entity_poly.pdbx_strand_id
1 'polypeptide(L)'
;MVFGLPGGPEVLILLVVALALLIFGGSRLAGIGKGTGRAIREFKEETQSLRGNKDKAAADEPADTTTPAAEPRDTTAPRRDDVVDAEVVDRPAEQRRDV
;
A
#
# COMPACT_ATOMS: atom_id res chain seq x y z
N MET A 1 45.87 13.01 0.74
CA MET A 1 44.63 12.47 1.35
C MET A 1 43.45 13.09 0.62
N VAL A 2 42.86 12.38 -0.35
CA VAL A 2 41.57 12.74 -0.98
C VAL A 2 40.65 11.54 -0.77
N PHE A 3 40.12 11.44 0.44
CA PHE A 3 39.04 10.52 0.83
C PHE A 3 38.03 11.37 1.57
N GLY A 4 37.22 12.11 0.82
CA GLY A 4 36.34 13.15 1.38
C GLY A 4 35.44 13.86 0.38
N LEU A 5 35.73 13.76 -0.92
CA LEU A 5 34.72 14.02 -1.95
C LEU A 5 33.98 12.71 -2.24
N PRO A 6 32.64 12.67 -2.11
CA PRO A 6 31.85 11.61 -2.70
C PRO A 6 31.98 11.77 -4.22
N GLY A 7 33.00 11.14 -4.81
CA GLY A 7 33.28 11.14 -6.25
C GLY A 7 33.43 9.73 -6.82
N GLY A 8 33.21 8.72 -5.98
CA GLY A 8 33.30 7.30 -6.32
C GLY A 8 31.93 6.64 -6.56
N PRO A 9 31.88 5.30 -6.58
CA PRO A 9 30.68 4.51 -6.82
C PRO A 9 29.51 4.83 -5.87
N GLU A 10 29.78 5.37 -4.69
CA GLU A 10 28.79 5.70 -3.66
C GLU A 10 27.78 6.75 -4.15
N VAL A 11 28.23 7.75 -4.90
CA VAL A 11 27.31 8.75 -5.51
C VAL A 11 26.41 8.08 -6.53
N LEU A 12 26.96 7.16 -7.33
CA LEU A 12 26.21 6.46 -8.35
C LEU A 12 25.13 5.56 -7.71
N ILE A 13 25.46 4.87 -6.62
CA ILE A 13 24.49 4.06 -5.86
C ILE A 13 23.38 4.95 -5.27
N LEU A 14 23.74 6.07 -4.62
CA LEU A 14 22.75 7.01 -4.08
C LEU A 14 21.83 7.58 -5.16
N LEU A 15 22.39 7.92 -6.34
CA LEU A 15 21.62 8.45 -7.47
C LEU A 15 20.63 7.41 -8.00
N VAL A 16 21.06 6.16 -8.14
CA VAL A 16 20.18 5.03 -8.54
C VAL A 16 19.07 4.80 -7.50
N VAL A 17 19.40 4.79 -6.21
CA VAL A 17 18.42 4.61 -5.14
C VAL A 17 17.44 5.78 -5.10
N ALA A 18 17.92 7.02 -5.22
CA ALA A 18 17.06 8.21 -5.26
C ALA A 18 16.11 8.18 -6.47
N LEU A 19 16.61 7.80 -7.65
CA LEU A 19 15.78 7.66 -8.85
C LEU A 19 14.75 6.54 -8.69
N ALA A 20 15.13 5.41 -8.09
CA ALA A 20 14.22 4.34 -7.74
C ALA A 20 13.13 4.84 -6.78
N LEU A 21 13.49 5.53 -5.70
CA LEU A 21 12.53 6.10 -4.74
C LEU A 21 11.60 7.15 -5.38
N LEU A 22 12.04 7.87 -6.41
CA LEU A 22 11.20 8.81 -7.14
C LEU A 22 10.17 8.08 -8.03
N ILE A 23 10.59 7.02 -8.73
CA ILE A 23 9.70 6.21 -9.58
C ILE A 23 8.72 5.40 -8.74
N PHE A 24 9.21 4.75 -7.69
CA PHE A 24 8.38 3.96 -6.77
C PHE A 24 7.56 4.87 -5.84
N GLY A 25 8.08 6.03 -5.45
CA GLY A 25 7.49 6.90 -4.45
C GLY A 25 7.58 6.34 -3.03
N GLY A 26 7.50 7.22 -2.03
CA GLY A 26 7.45 6.81 -0.62
C GLY A 26 6.20 5.99 -0.26
N SER A 27 5.09 6.18 -0.97
CA SER A 27 3.82 5.50 -0.71
C SER A 27 3.85 4.01 -1.07
N ARG A 28 4.46 3.62 -2.19
CA ARG A 28 4.59 2.21 -2.57
C ARG A 28 5.54 1.47 -1.64
N LEU A 29 6.65 2.09 -1.26
CA LEU A 29 7.60 1.50 -0.33
C LEU A 29 6.99 1.33 1.07
N ALA A 30 6.24 2.33 1.55
CA ALA A 30 5.49 2.24 2.81
C ALA A 30 4.38 1.18 2.76
N GLY A 31 3.69 1.05 1.62
CA GLY A 31 2.66 0.03 1.39
C GLY A 31 3.24 -1.39 1.46
N ILE A 32 4.32 -1.66 0.72
CA ILE A 32 5.01 -2.95 0.73
C ILE A 32 5.59 -3.24 2.12
N GLY A 33 6.18 -2.25 2.78
CA GLY A 33 6.73 -2.37 4.13
C GLY A 33 5.67 -2.74 5.17
N LYS A 34 4.47 -2.12 5.13
CA LYS A 34 3.37 -2.47 6.04
C LYS A 34 2.88 -3.90 5.87
N GLY A 35 2.69 -4.35 4.63
CA GLY A 35 2.25 -5.73 4.34
C GLY A 35 3.31 -6.76 4.71
N THR A 36 4.56 -6.53 4.27
CA THR A 36 5.69 -7.43 4.55
C THR A 36 6.01 -7.48 6.04
N GLY A 37 5.99 -6.33 6.73
CA GLY A 37 6.24 -6.27 8.18
C GLY A 37 5.19 -7.02 8.99
N ARG A 38 3.91 -6.95 8.60
CA ARG A 38 2.84 -7.72 9.25
C ARG A 38 3.03 -9.22 9.02
N ALA A 39 3.32 -9.64 7.79
CA ALA A 39 3.60 -11.04 7.46
C ALA A 39 4.82 -11.59 8.22
N ILE A 40 5.91 -10.82 8.32
CA ILE A 40 7.10 -11.21 9.09
C ILE A 40 6.78 -11.34 10.58
N ARG A 41 5.95 -10.44 11.14
CA ARG A 41 5.54 -10.49 12.54
C ARG A 41 4.72 -11.75 12.85
N GLU A 42 3.69 -12.03 12.06
CA GLU A 42 2.86 -13.23 12.20
C GLU A 42 3.72 -14.50 12.04
N PHE A 43 4.59 -14.52 11.04
CA PHE A 43 5.52 -15.64 10.84
C PHE A 43 6.45 -15.85 12.04
N LYS A 44 6.98 -14.78 12.65
CA LYS A 44 7.83 -14.86 13.84
C LYS A 44 7.05 -15.39 15.05
N GLU A 45 5.83 -14.92 15.26
CA GLU A 45 4.97 -15.35 16.37
C GLU A 45 4.60 -16.84 16.26
N GLU A 46 4.20 -17.29 15.07
CA GLU A 46 3.93 -18.70 14.78
C GLU A 46 5.21 -19.55 14.91
N THR A 47 6.32 -19.10 14.32
CA THR A 47 7.60 -19.82 14.40
C THR A 47 8.11 -19.89 15.84
N GLN A 48 7.94 -18.85 16.66
CA GLN A 48 8.30 -18.84 18.07
C GLN A 48 7.44 -19.81 18.88
N SER A 49 6.15 -19.91 18.54
CA SER A 49 5.24 -20.90 19.13
C SER A 49 5.65 -22.33 18.78
N LEU A 50 6.06 -22.57 17.53
CA LEU A 50 6.62 -23.87 17.10
C LEU A 50 8.00 -24.16 17.70
N ARG A 51 8.82 -23.12 17.94
CA ARG A 51 10.14 -23.24 18.57
C ARG A 51 10.11 -23.49 20.06
N GLY A 52 8.92 -23.47 20.68
CA GLY A 52 8.62 -24.10 21.96
C GLY A 52 9.74 -24.07 23.02
N ASN A 53 9.67 -23.09 23.91
CA ASN A 53 10.09 -23.24 25.31
C ASN A 53 11.59 -23.36 25.65
N LYS A 54 12.52 -22.80 24.86
CA LYS A 54 13.94 -22.72 25.28
C LYS A 54 14.48 -21.35 25.70
N ASP A 55 13.90 -20.23 25.26
CA ASP A 55 14.48 -18.91 25.55
C ASP A 55 13.40 -17.89 25.93
N LYS A 56 12.87 -18.00 27.16
CA LYS A 56 11.89 -17.05 27.70
C LYS A 56 12.62 -15.96 28.50
N ALA A 57 13.50 -15.19 27.86
CA ALA A 57 14.06 -13.95 28.41
C ALA A 57 14.81 -13.14 27.33
N ALA A 58 14.11 -12.33 26.54
CA ALA A 58 14.63 -11.04 26.08
C ALA A 58 13.54 -10.21 25.39
N ALA A 59 13.26 -9.07 26.01
CA ALA A 59 12.60 -7.86 25.51
C ALA A 59 11.08 -7.96 25.30
N ASP A 60 10.29 -7.52 26.29
CA ASP A 60 9.85 -6.12 26.49
C ASP A 60 8.94 -5.63 25.36
N GLU A 61 7.65 -5.55 25.67
CA GLU A 61 6.81 -4.43 25.24
C GLU A 61 7.43 -3.13 25.74
N PRO A 62 7.42 -2.03 24.96
CA PRO A 62 6.15 -1.37 24.65
C PRO A 62 6.08 -0.77 23.23
N ALA A 63 4.86 -0.69 22.69
CA ALA A 63 4.27 0.54 22.14
C ALA A 63 3.10 0.18 21.21
N ASP A 64 1.93 0.01 21.82
CA ASP A 64 0.71 0.59 21.27
C ASP A 64 0.96 2.08 20.99
N THR A 65 1.28 2.42 19.74
CA THR A 65 1.01 3.75 19.19
C THR A 65 0.82 3.60 17.69
N THR A 66 -0.36 3.18 17.29
CA THR A 66 -0.98 3.56 16.01
C THR A 66 -2.49 3.34 16.15
N THR A 67 -3.12 4.18 16.98
CA THR A 67 -4.42 4.76 16.60
C THR A 67 -4.10 5.98 15.74
N PRO A 68 -4.25 5.88 14.41
CA PRO A 68 -4.75 6.99 13.65
C PRO A 68 -6.27 6.87 13.65
N ALA A 69 -6.87 7.52 14.64
CA ALA A 69 -8.12 8.19 14.41
C ALA A 69 -7.83 9.24 13.33
N ALA A 70 -8.05 8.83 12.08
CA ALA A 70 -8.26 9.72 10.95
C ALA A 70 -9.49 9.19 10.19
N GLU A 71 -10.58 9.03 10.92
CA GLU A 71 -11.91 9.36 10.39
C GLU A 71 -12.18 10.84 10.73
N PRO A 72 -11.96 11.80 9.83
CA PRO A 72 -12.88 12.91 9.72
C PRO A 72 -14.18 12.32 9.19
N ARG A 73 -15.09 11.99 10.12
CA ARG A 73 -16.50 11.92 9.78
C ARG A 73 -16.95 13.35 9.50
N ASP A 74 -16.87 13.77 8.24
CA ASP A 74 -17.83 14.72 7.73
C ASP A 74 -18.95 13.93 7.06
N THR A 75 -20.02 13.78 7.84
CA THR A 75 -21.39 13.63 7.37
C THR A 75 -21.64 14.65 6.27
N THR A 76 -21.73 14.18 5.03
CA THR A 76 -22.70 14.69 4.04
C THR A 76 -23.10 13.51 3.17
N ALA A 77 -24.09 12.75 3.64
CA ALA A 77 -24.97 12.01 2.74
C ALA A 77 -25.96 12.99 2.10
N PRO A 78 -26.66 12.68 0.99
CA PRO A 78 -26.27 11.96 -0.22
C PRO A 78 -26.60 12.82 -1.48
N ARG A 79 -25.76 12.83 -2.53
CA ARG A 79 -26.23 13.30 -3.85
C ARG A 79 -26.40 12.12 -4.78
N ARG A 80 -27.66 11.70 -4.92
CA ARG A 80 -28.16 10.72 -5.88
C ARG A 80 -28.37 11.40 -7.25
N ASP A 81 -27.33 11.75 -7.99
CA ASP A 81 -27.53 12.39 -9.31
C ASP A 81 -26.57 11.92 -10.42
N ASP A 82 -25.90 10.77 -10.29
CA ASP A 82 -25.17 10.14 -11.41
C ASP A 82 -25.71 8.74 -11.69
N VAL A 83 -27.04 8.61 -11.77
CA VAL A 83 -27.63 7.60 -12.65
C VAL A 83 -27.48 8.18 -14.04
N VAL A 84 -26.39 7.84 -14.71
CA VAL A 84 -26.27 8.02 -16.15
C VAL A 84 -27.50 7.39 -16.79
N ASP A 85 -28.30 8.24 -17.44
CA ASP A 85 -29.34 7.84 -18.36
C ASP A 85 -28.79 6.74 -19.26
N ALA A 86 -29.18 5.51 -18.99
CA ALA A 86 -29.14 4.47 -19.99
C ALA A 86 -30.17 4.92 -21.03
N GLU A 87 -29.70 5.71 -22.01
CA GLU A 87 -30.40 5.90 -23.25
C GLU A 87 -30.67 4.48 -23.79
N VAL A 88 -31.91 4.04 -23.58
CA VAL A 88 -32.45 2.87 -24.23
C VAL A 88 -32.43 3.24 -25.71
N VAL A 89 -31.37 2.84 -26.40
CA VAL A 89 -31.35 2.78 -27.85
C VAL A 89 -32.49 1.86 -28.22
N ASP A 90 -33.59 2.49 -28.60
CA ASP A 90 -34.73 1.86 -29.24
C ASP A 90 -34.16 1.09 -30.43
N ARG A 91 -34.13 -0.25 -30.35
CA ARG A 91 -33.84 -1.08 -31.50
C ARG A 91 -35.08 -0.97 -32.37
N PRO A 92 -35.05 -0.24 -33.52
CA PRO A 92 -36.21 -0.22 -34.39
C PRO A 92 -36.50 -1.65 -34.79
N ALA A 93 -37.71 -2.06 -34.42
CA ALA A 93 -38.26 -3.36 -34.72
C ALA A 93 -37.97 -3.73 -36.17
N GLU A 94 -37.35 -4.90 -36.32
CA GLU A 94 -37.38 -5.70 -37.51
C GLU A 94 -38.84 -6.00 -37.86
N GLN A 95 -39.50 -5.09 -38.59
CA GLN A 95 -40.84 -5.31 -39.11
C GLN A 95 -41.14 -4.30 -40.24
N ARG A 96 -40.63 -4.59 -41.43
CA ARG A 96 -41.26 -4.32 -42.75
C ARG A 96 -40.26 -4.64 -43.85
N ARG A 97 -40.14 -5.92 -44.19
CA ARG A 97 -39.83 -6.34 -45.56
C ARG A 97 -40.85 -7.40 -45.94
N ASP A 98 -42.07 -6.92 -46.08
CA ASP A 98 -43.15 -7.62 -46.73
C ASP A 98 -43.10 -7.22 -48.22
N VAL A 99 -43.03 -8.24 -49.09
CA VAL A 99 -43.55 -8.37 -50.46
C VAL A 99 -43.37 -7.25 -51.50
#